data_AF-A0A4Z0YQK6-F1
#
_entry.id   AF-A0A4Z0YQK6-F1
#
_cell.length_a   1.000
_cell.length_b   1.000
_cell.length_c   1.000
_cell.angle_alpha   90.00
_cell.angle_beta   90.00
_cell.angle_gamma   90.00
#
_symmetry.space_group_name_H-M   'P 1'
#
loop_
_entity.id
_entity.type
_entity.pdbx_description
1 polymer ?
#
loop_
_entity_poly.entity_id
_entity_poly.type
_entity_poly.pdbx_seq_one_letter_code
_entity_poly.pdbx_strand_id
1 'polypeptide(L)'
;MPPLSGPEIAKHDNKESCWVVIHGKAYDVTEFLPEHPGGMKIILKYAGKDATAEFEPIHPPDTLDKYLDKSKHLGPVDMNTVATVEEVEDPDEAARQQRVKDKPLLSQCYNLMDFESVAKNVMKKTAWGYYSSAADDEITLRENHEAFHRIWFRPKILVDVKTVDFSTTMLGTRVDMPFYVTATALGKLGHPEGEVVLTRAAHKHNVVQMIPTLASCSFDEIVDAARGDQVQWLQL
;
A
#
# COMPACT_ATOMS: atom_id res chain seq x y z
N MET A 1 -13.85 -0.95 31.89
CA MET A 1 -14.07 0.50 31.99
C MET A 1 -15.20 0.87 31.04
N PRO A 2 -16.04 1.87 31.35
CA PRO A 2 -17.01 2.40 30.39
C PRO A 2 -16.28 2.94 29.14
N PRO A 3 -16.92 2.93 27.95
CA PRO A 3 -16.31 3.48 26.75
C PRO A 3 -16.10 4.99 26.87
N LEU A 4 -15.01 5.47 26.28
CA LEU A 4 -14.71 6.90 26.20
C LEU A 4 -15.68 7.59 25.23
N SER A 5 -15.98 8.86 25.49
CA SER A 5 -16.90 9.63 24.64
C SER A 5 -16.15 10.48 23.63
N GLY A 6 -16.74 10.72 22.45
CA GLY A 6 -16.18 11.63 21.44
C GLY A 6 -15.83 13.02 21.97
N PRO A 7 -16.69 13.69 22.79
CA PRO A 7 -16.34 14.96 23.42
C PRO A 7 -15.17 14.91 24.40
N GLU A 8 -14.90 13.74 24.99
CA GLU A 8 -13.71 13.53 25.81
C GLU A 8 -12.47 13.42 24.94
N ILE A 9 -12.52 12.60 23.87
CA ILE A 9 -11.43 12.48 22.90
C ILE A 9 -11.10 13.83 22.25
N ALA A 10 -12.11 14.62 21.89
CA ALA A 10 -11.96 15.91 21.21
C ALA A 10 -11.21 16.97 22.04
N LYS A 11 -10.99 16.76 23.34
CA LYS A 11 -10.15 17.65 24.17
C LYS A 11 -8.65 17.51 23.90
N HIS A 12 -8.26 16.43 23.24
CA HIS A 12 -6.87 16.04 22.98
C HIS A 12 -6.57 16.23 21.47
N ASP A 13 -6.61 17.48 21.02
CA ASP A 13 -6.63 17.89 19.60
C ASP A 13 -5.36 18.64 19.13
N ASN A 14 -4.28 18.63 19.91
CA ASN A 14 -3.09 19.44 19.65
C ASN A 14 -1.79 18.71 19.98
N LYS A 15 -0.65 19.37 19.81
CA LYS A 15 0.67 18.74 19.95
C LYS A 15 1.00 18.38 21.40
N GLU A 16 0.48 19.15 22.34
CA GLU A 16 0.71 18.98 23.77
C GLU A 16 -0.20 17.88 24.35
N SER A 17 -1.32 17.57 23.69
CA SER A 17 -2.19 16.46 24.01
C SER A 17 -2.93 15.98 22.76
N CYS A 18 -2.58 14.79 22.26
CA CYS A 18 -3.07 14.24 21.00
C CYS A 18 -3.58 12.82 21.17
N TRP A 19 -4.90 12.66 21.14
CA TRP A 19 -5.54 11.34 21.08
C TRP A 19 -6.17 11.11 19.72
N VAL A 20 -6.17 9.88 19.25
CA VAL A 20 -6.82 9.47 17.99
C VAL A 20 -7.69 8.25 18.20
N VAL A 21 -8.78 8.15 17.45
CA VAL A 21 -9.61 6.94 17.40
C VAL A 21 -9.25 6.12 16.17
N ILE A 22 -8.94 4.84 16.36
CA ILE A 22 -8.63 3.89 15.29
C ILE A 22 -9.40 2.60 15.58
N HIS A 23 -10.20 2.13 14.61
CA HIS A 23 -11.04 0.94 14.73
C HIS A 23 -11.90 0.91 16.01
N GLY A 24 -12.44 2.07 16.40
CA GLY A 24 -13.32 2.21 17.58
C GLY A 24 -12.60 2.19 18.93
N LYS A 25 -11.28 2.30 18.97
CA LYS A 25 -10.47 2.40 20.19
C LYS A 25 -9.68 3.71 20.20
N ALA A 26 -9.52 4.31 21.37
CA ALA A 26 -8.73 5.52 21.57
C ALA A 26 -7.29 5.19 21.96
N TYR A 27 -6.36 5.98 21.42
CA TYR A 27 -4.93 5.86 21.63
C TYR A 27 -4.32 7.23 21.95
N ASP A 28 -3.48 7.29 22.98
CA ASP A 28 -2.66 8.47 23.26
C ASP A 28 -1.35 8.41 22.46
N VAL A 29 -1.26 9.26 21.43
CA VAL A 29 -0.10 9.31 20.54
C VAL A 29 0.76 10.54 20.76
N THR A 30 0.53 11.29 21.85
CA THR A 30 1.19 12.58 22.14
C THR A 30 2.71 12.48 22.10
N GLU A 31 3.27 11.52 22.85
CA GLU A 31 4.72 11.30 22.93
C GLU A 31 5.29 10.66 21.65
N PHE A 32 4.46 9.97 20.87
CA PHE A 32 4.85 9.31 19.62
C PHE A 32 4.88 10.25 18.41
N LEU A 33 4.21 11.41 18.48
CA LEU A 33 4.17 12.41 17.41
C LEU A 33 5.54 12.66 16.71
N PRO A 34 6.65 12.96 17.43
CA PRO A 34 7.94 13.22 16.79
C PRO A 34 8.59 11.97 16.18
N GLU A 35 8.18 10.77 16.58
CA GLU A 35 8.76 9.50 16.15
C GLU A 35 8.03 8.91 14.93
N HIS A 36 6.85 9.44 14.58
CA HIS A 36 6.04 8.92 13.48
C HIS A 36 6.78 9.04 12.12
N PRO A 37 7.05 7.91 11.42
CA PRO A 37 7.79 7.94 10.16
C PRO A 37 7.12 8.75 9.04
N GLY A 38 5.78 8.82 9.03
CA GLY A 38 5.00 9.66 8.09
C GLY A 38 4.96 11.14 8.47
N GLY A 39 5.65 11.54 9.55
CA GLY A 39 5.70 12.89 10.10
C GLY A 39 4.52 13.22 11.02
N MET A 40 4.73 14.09 12.01
CA MET A 40 3.70 14.42 13.01
C MET A 40 2.46 15.15 12.45
N LYS A 41 2.63 15.90 11.35
CA LYS A 41 1.58 16.77 10.80
C LYS A 41 0.34 15.99 10.35
N ILE A 42 0.51 14.77 9.86
CA ILE A 42 -0.62 13.95 9.41
C ILE A 42 -1.46 13.48 10.59
N ILE A 43 -0.83 13.09 11.70
CA ILE A 43 -1.54 12.69 12.93
C ILE A 43 -2.30 13.90 13.50
N LEU A 44 -1.66 15.06 13.58
CA LEU A 44 -2.27 16.28 14.13
C LEU A 44 -3.53 16.73 13.38
N LYS A 45 -3.68 16.40 12.09
CA LYS A 45 -4.92 16.68 11.33
C LYS A 45 -6.14 15.94 11.90
N TYR A 46 -5.90 14.76 12.49
CA TYR A 46 -6.91 13.88 13.08
C TYR A 46 -6.84 13.85 14.62
N ALA A 47 -6.07 14.74 15.25
CA ALA A 47 -6.06 14.86 16.70
C ALA A 47 -7.49 15.14 17.21
N GLY A 48 -7.91 14.38 18.22
CA GLY A 48 -9.25 14.41 18.79
C GLY A 48 -10.34 13.78 17.93
N LYS A 49 -10.01 13.06 16.85
CA LYS A 49 -10.96 12.54 15.85
C LYS A 49 -10.74 11.07 15.53
N ASP A 50 -11.68 10.50 14.75
CA ASP A 50 -11.50 9.20 14.10
C ASP A 50 -10.57 9.31 12.89
N ALA A 51 -9.48 8.56 12.92
CA ALA A 51 -8.45 8.49 11.89
C ALA A 51 -8.46 7.15 11.13
N THR A 52 -9.41 6.24 11.42
CA THR A 52 -9.42 4.87 10.90
C THR A 52 -9.25 4.81 9.39
N ALA A 53 -10.01 5.63 8.65
CA ALA A 53 -10.02 5.64 7.19
C ALA A 53 -8.67 6.05 6.55
N GLU A 54 -7.84 6.81 7.26
CA GLU A 54 -6.50 7.21 6.81
C GLU A 54 -5.40 6.30 7.36
N PHE A 55 -5.63 5.69 8.51
CA PHE A 55 -4.67 4.80 9.16
C PHE A 55 -4.58 3.45 8.42
N GLU A 56 -5.74 2.83 8.14
CA GLU A 56 -5.86 1.47 7.62
C GLU A 56 -5.13 1.21 6.28
N PRO A 57 -5.13 2.13 5.29
CA PRO A 57 -4.41 1.91 4.04
C PRO A 57 -2.88 1.96 4.17
N ILE A 58 -2.38 2.53 5.27
CA ILE A 58 -0.95 2.82 5.44
C ILE A 58 -0.30 1.81 6.37
N HIS A 59 -0.99 1.40 7.42
CA HIS A 59 -0.41 0.66 8.53
C HIS A 59 -0.93 -0.78 8.59
N PRO A 60 -0.06 -1.77 8.82
CA PRO A 60 -0.46 -3.11 9.22
C PRO A 60 -1.41 -3.10 10.43
N PRO A 61 -2.38 -4.03 10.50
CA PRO A 61 -3.39 -4.04 11.58
C PRO A 61 -2.79 -4.20 12.98
N ASP A 62 -1.60 -4.81 13.08
CA ASP A 62 -0.86 -5.06 14.32
C ASP A 62 0.12 -3.93 14.69
N THR A 63 0.16 -2.83 13.93
CA THR A 63 1.10 -1.72 14.14
C THR A 63 1.01 -1.13 15.55
N LEU A 64 -0.20 -0.83 16.03
CA LEU A 64 -0.38 -0.21 17.35
C LEU A 64 -0.04 -1.16 18.50
N ASP A 65 -0.22 -2.47 18.30
CA ASP A 65 0.14 -3.47 19.31
C ASP A 65 1.66 -3.69 19.40
N LYS A 66 2.37 -3.51 18.27
CA LYS A 66 3.82 -3.69 18.17
C LYS A 66 4.62 -2.48 18.61
N TYR A 67 4.19 -1.28 18.21
CA TYR A 67 5.01 -0.07 18.30
C TYR A 67 4.52 0.95 19.34
N LEU A 68 3.28 0.86 19.81
CA LEU A 68 2.74 1.76 20.83
C LEU A 68 2.62 1.05 22.18
N ASP A 69 3.19 1.64 23.23
CA ASP A 69 3.16 1.06 24.57
C ASP A 69 1.72 0.81 25.05
N LYS A 70 1.49 -0.33 25.71
CA LYS A 70 0.15 -0.74 26.16
C LYS A 70 -0.52 0.26 27.09
N SER A 71 0.24 1.08 27.83
CA SER A 71 -0.31 2.14 28.67
C SER A 71 -0.99 3.26 27.89
N LYS A 72 -0.67 3.40 26.60
CA LYS A 72 -1.26 4.40 25.69
C LYS A 72 -2.52 3.92 24.98
N HIS A 73 -2.92 2.66 25.21
CA HIS A 73 -4.18 2.09 24.71
C HIS A 73 -5.30 2.42 25.70
N LEU A 74 -6.01 3.51 25.46
CA LEU A 74 -6.97 4.09 26.40
C LEU A 74 -8.27 3.28 26.49
N GLY A 75 -8.62 2.56 25.42
CA GLY A 75 -9.73 1.61 25.38
C GLY A 75 -10.83 1.95 24.36
N PRO A 76 -12.00 1.31 24.46
CA PRO A 76 -13.09 1.46 23.49
C PRO A 76 -13.74 2.85 23.55
N VAL A 77 -14.25 3.32 22.41
CA VAL A 77 -14.94 4.61 22.26
C VAL A 77 -16.39 4.38 21.86
N ASP A 78 -17.32 5.17 22.39
CA ASP A 78 -18.69 5.24 21.89
C ASP A 78 -18.74 6.04 20.58
N MET A 79 -18.67 5.32 19.47
CA MET A 79 -18.61 5.91 18.12
C MET A 79 -19.83 6.77 17.77
N ASN A 80 -20.97 6.62 18.45
CA ASN A 80 -22.13 7.48 18.22
C ASN A 80 -21.93 8.91 18.71
N THR A 81 -20.92 9.12 19.56
CA THR A 81 -20.61 10.43 20.15
C THR A 81 -19.40 11.10 19.50
N VAL A 82 -18.69 10.38 18.62
CA VAL A 82 -17.55 10.92 17.88
C VAL A 82 -18.06 11.82 16.77
N ALA A 83 -17.54 13.05 16.69
CA ALA A 83 -17.83 13.93 15.58
C ALA A 83 -17.33 13.27 14.28
N THR A 84 -18.27 12.84 13.44
CA THR A 84 -17.95 12.44 12.07
C THR A 84 -17.44 13.66 11.34
N VAL A 85 -16.26 13.55 10.74
CA VAL A 85 -15.75 14.59 9.82
C VAL A 85 -16.78 14.69 8.71
N GLU A 86 -17.44 15.84 8.56
CA GLU A 86 -18.35 16.08 7.44
C GLU A 86 -17.55 15.85 6.15
N GLU A 87 -17.91 14.82 5.39
CA GLU A 87 -17.39 14.61 4.04
C GLU A 87 -17.89 15.77 3.19
N VAL A 88 -17.05 16.79 3.03
CA VAL A 88 -17.29 17.85 2.04
C VAL A 88 -17.40 17.15 0.69
N GLU A 89 -18.54 17.32 0.00
CA GLU A 89 -18.70 16.83 -1.37
C GLU A 89 -17.57 17.41 -2.23
N ASP A 90 -16.62 16.55 -2.61
CA ASP A 90 -15.54 16.89 -3.52
C ASP A 90 -15.93 16.41 -4.93
N PRO A 91 -16.22 17.34 -5.87
CA PRO A 91 -16.53 17.00 -7.25
C PRO A 91 -15.45 16.13 -7.92
N ASP A 92 -14.17 16.30 -7.52
CA ASP A 92 -13.07 15.51 -8.06
C ASP A 92 -13.16 14.05 -7.62
N GLU A 93 -13.60 13.79 -6.38
CA GLU A 93 -13.80 12.46 -5.83
C GLU A 93 -15.01 11.77 -6.47
N ALA A 94 -16.13 12.48 -6.65
CA ALA A 94 -17.28 11.96 -7.39
C ALA A 94 -16.91 11.55 -8.83
N ALA A 95 -16.16 12.41 -9.53
CA ALA A 95 -15.66 12.11 -10.87
C ALA A 95 -14.68 10.91 -10.87
N ARG A 96 -13.83 10.77 -9.84
CA ARG A 96 -12.94 9.61 -9.69
C ARG A 96 -13.73 8.32 -9.51
N GLN A 97 -14.75 8.32 -8.65
CA GLN A 97 -15.61 7.15 -8.43
C GLN A 97 -16.33 6.72 -9.71
N GLN A 98 -16.72 7.68 -10.56
CA GLN A 98 -17.25 7.36 -11.88
C GLN A 98 -16.18 6.69 -12.77
N ARG A 99 -14.95 7.23 -12.83
CA ARG A 99 -13.83 6.60 -13.56
C ARG A 99 -13.49 5.19 -13.04
N VAL A 100 -13.66 4.93 -11.75
CA VAL A 100 -13.50 3.58 -11.17
C VAL A 100 -14.55 2.60 -11.72
N LYS A 101 -15.80 3.05 -11.87
CA LYS A 101 -16.88 2.25 -12.46
C LYS A 101 -16.65 2.01 -13.96
N ASP A 102 -16.11 3.01 -14.64
CA ASP A 102 -15.88 3.01 -16.08
C ASP A 102 -14.49 2.46 -16.48
N LYS A 103 -13.83 1.69 -15.61
CA LYS A 103 -12.55 1.05 -15.94
C LYS A 103 -12.70 0.17 -17.19
N PRO A 104 -11.69 0.13 -18.07
CA PRO A 104 -11.69 -0.78 -19.21
C PRO A 104 -11.72 -2.23 -18.71
N LEU A 105 -12.20 -3.13 -19.58
CA LEU A 105 -12.13 -4.56 -19.31
C LEU A 105 -10.66 -4.99 -19.25
N LEU A 106 -10.33 -5.97 -18.41
CA LEU A 106 -8.94 -6.46 -18.30
C LEU A 106 -8.38 -6.94 -19.65
N SER A 107 -9.23 -7.51 -20.51
CA SER A 107 -8.86 -7.96 -21.86
C SER A 107 -8.55 -6.82 -22.83
N GLN A 108 -8.79 -5.56 -22.44
CA GLN A 108 -8.50 -4.36 -23.21
C GLN A 108 -7.19 -3.68 -22.76
N CYS A 109 -6.54 -4.16 -21.70
CA CYS A 109 -5.19 -3.76 -21.33
C CYS A 109 -4.19 -4.65 -22.08
N TYR A 110 -3.49 -4.09 -23.06
CA TYR A 110 -2.58 -4.82 -23.94
C TYR A 110 -1.13 -4.83 -23.43
N ASN A 111 -0.75 -3.84 -22.64
CA ASN A 111 0.61 -3.71 -22.12
C ASN A 111 0.62 -3.10 -20.70
N LEU A 112 1.81 -3.02 -20.10
CA LEU A 112 1.98 -2.51 -18.73
C LEU A 112 1.60 -1.02 -18.57
N MET A 113 1.81 -0.21 -19.61
CA MET A 113 1.50 1.23 -19.59
C MET A 113 -0.01 1.49 -19.60
N ASP A 114 -0.82 0.55 -20.09
CA ASP A 114 -2.28 0.66 -20.01
C ASP A 114 -2.74 0.60 -18.55
N PHE A 115 -2.14 -0.29 -17.74
CA PHE A 115 -2.43 -0.36 -16.31
C PHE A 115 -2.01 0.91 -15.57
N GLU A 116 -0.86 1.48 -15.92
CA GLU A 116 -0.39 2.75 -15.37
C GLU A 116 -1.34 3.90 -15.69
N SER A 117 -1.78 4.00 -16.96
CA SER A 117 -2.75 5.00 -17.41
C SER A 117 -4.09 4.87 -16.69
N VAL A 118 -4.60 3.64 -16.52
CA VAL A 118 -5.82 3.40 -15.75
C VAL A 118 -5.63 3.81 -14.30
N ALA A 119 -4.54 3.37 -13.65
CA ALA A 119 -4.22 3.68 -12.26
C ALA A 119 -4.18 5.19 -12.01
N LYS A 120 -3.48 5.96 -12.86
CA LYS A 120 -3.41 7.43 -12.79
C LYS A 120 -4.77 8.11 -12.74
N ASN A 121 -5.76 7.56 -13.44
CA ASN A 121 -7.09 8.14 -13.52
C ASN A 121 -8.00 7.73 -12.35
N VAL A 122 -7.82 6.53 -11.79
CA VAL A 122 -8.77 5.96 -10.81
C VAL A 122 -8.27 6.00 -9.36
N MET A 123 -6.97 6.10 -9.14
CA MET A 123 -6.38 6.19 -7.81
C MET A 123 -6.66 7.55 -7.15
N LYS A 124 -6.66 7.58 -5.81
CA LYS A 124 -6.62 8.85 -5.07
C LYS A 124 -5.34 9.60 -5.43
N LYS A 125 -5.38 10.93 -5.48
CA LYS A 125 -4.22 11.77 -5.87
C LYS A 125 -2.99 11.50 -4.99
N THR A 126 -3.19 11.31 -3.69
CA THR A 126 -2.12 10.98 -2.73
C THR A 126 -1.50 9.61 -3.00
N ALA A 127 -2.34 8.61 -3.28
CA ALA A 127 -1.90 7.26 -3.61
C ALA A 127 -1.13 7.20 -4.93
N TRP A 128 -1.64 7.87 -5.97
CA TRP A 128 -0.93 8.00 -7.25
C TRP A 128 0.39 8.74 -7.06
N GLY A 129 0.39 9.87 -6.35
CA GLY A 129 1.59 10.62 -6.04
C GLY A 129 2.66 9.77 -5.33
N TYR A 130 2.25 8.93 -4.37
CA TYR A 130 3.17 8.02 -3.71
C TYR A 130 3.78 6.99 -4.69
N TYR A 131 2.96 6.32 -5.50
CA TYR A 131 3.45 5.28 -6.42
C TYR A 131 4.25 5.80 -7.62
N SER A 132 3.84 6.95 -8.18
CA SER A 132 4.43 7.44 -9.43
C SER A 132 5.62 8.37 -9.23
N SER A 133 5.86 8.82 -7.99
CA SER A 133 6.93 9.78 -7.71
C SER A 133 8.31 9.13 -7.63
N ALA A 134 9.34 9.94 -7.88
CA ALA A 134 10.72 9.61 -7.57
C ALA A 134 11.46 10.80 -6.95
N ALA A 135 12.76 10.64 -6.69
CA ALA A 135 13.57 11.67 -6.05
C ALA A 135 13.75 12.90 -6.96
N ASP A 136 13.64 14.09 -6.34
CA ASP A 136 13.88 15.41 -6.94
C ASP A 136 13.22 15.58 -8.31
N ASP A 137 14.01 15.80 -9.36
CA ASP A 137 13.52 16.03 -10.72
C ASP A 137 13.13 14.72 -11.46
N GLU A 138 13.17 13.57 -10.77
CA GLU A 138 12.82 12.23 -11.27
C GLU A 138 13.62 11.79 -12.50
N ILE A 139 14.82 12.35 -12.68
CA ILE A 139 15.69 12.07 -13.83
C ILE A 139 16.05 10.59 -13.88
N THR A 140 16.49 10.02 -12.75
CA THR A 140 16.89 8.60 -12.69
C THR A 140 15.73 7.65 -12.96
N LEU A 141 14.50 8.00 -12.57
CA LEU A 141 13.32 7.18 -12.85
C LEU A 141 13.13 7.00 -14.36
N ARG A 142 13.14 8.10 -15.12
CA ARG A 142 13.00 8.08 -16.59
C ARG A 142 14.20 7.43 -17.26
N GLU A 143 15.40 7.78 -16.80
CA GLU A 143 16.66 7.25 -17.32
C GLU A 143 16.76 5.72 -17.20
N ASN A 144 16.26 5.12 -16.11
CA ASN A 144 16.22 3.68 -15.93
C ASN A 144 15.47 2.96 -17.06
N HIS A 145 14.39 3.56 -17.58
CA HIS A 145 13.66 3.05 -18.73
C HIS A 145 14.36 3.38 -20.05
N GLU A 146 14.77 4.65 -20.23
CA GLU A 146 15.39 5.14 -21.47
C GLU A 146 16.71 4.42 -21.80
N ALA A 147 17.47 3.99 -20.78
CA ALA A 147 18.71 3.26 -20.96
C ALA A 147 18.53 1.95 -21.77
N PHE A 148 17.39 1.27 -21.66
CA PHE A 148 17.11 0.07 -22.45
C PHE A 148 17.02 0.35 -23.95
N HIS A 149 16.63 1.57 -24.35
CA HIS A 149 16.54 1.96 -25.77
C HIS A 149 17.92 2.18 -26.41
N ARG A 150 18.99 2.18 -25.61
CA ARG A 150 20.37 2.24 -26.10
C ARG A 150 20.93 0.86 -26.45
N ILE A 151 20.16 -0.20 -26.23
CA ILE A 151 20.53 -1.59 -26.51
C ILE A 151 19.63 -2.11 -27.63
N TRP A 152 20.25 -2.60 -28.71
CA TRP A 152 19.53 -3.22 -29.83
C TRP A 152 19.82 -4.73 -29.90
N PHE A 153 18.82 -5.50 -30.32
CA PHE A 153 19.00 -6.91 -30.58
C PHE A 153 19.78 -7.15 -31.87
N ARG A 154 20.60 -8.21 -31.85
CA ARG A 154 21.17 -8.84 -33.04
C ARG A 154 20.61 -10.25 -33.15
N PRO A 155 19.36 -10.41 -33.63
CA PRO A 155 18.70 -11.70 -33.62
C PRO A 155 19.42 -12.70 -34.53
N LYS A 156 19.46 -13.95 -34.11
CA LYS A 156 19.91 -15.06 -34.96
C LYS A 156 18.73 -15.53 -35.81
N ILE A 157 18.97 -15.77 -37.09
CA ILE A 157 17.96 -16.25 -38.05
C ILE A 157 18.20 -17.73 -38.38
N LEU A 158 17.19 -18.39 -38.95
CA LEU A 158 17.20 -19.83 -39.25
C LEU A 158 17.46 -20.73 -38.03
N VAL A 159 17.02 -20.29 -36.85
CA VAL A 159 16.97 -21.11 -35.62
C VAL A 159 15.54 -21.60 -35.42
N ASP A 160 15.36 -22.89 -35.14
CA ASP A 160 14.04 -23.42 -34.78
C ASP A 160 13.62 -22.88 -33.41
N VAL A 161 12.59 -22.05 -33.42
CA VAL A 161 11.99 -21.41 -32.23
C VAL A 161 10.57 -21.89 -31.98
N LYS A 162 10.19 -23.07 -32.51
CA LYS A 162 8.87 -23.68 -32.29
C LYS A 162 8.55 -23.83 -30.80
N THR A 163 9.57 -24.13 -29.99
CA THR A 163 9.47 -24.24 -28.54
C THR A 163 10.50 -23.32 -27.90
N VAL A 164 10.05 -22.49 -26.97
CA VAL A 164 10.90 -21.59 -26.18
C VAL A 164 10.57 -21.81 -24.71
N ASP A 165 11.60 -21.91 -23.88
CA ASP A 165 11.47 -22.01 -22.43
C ASP A 165 11.97 -20.71 -21.79
N PHE A 166 11.08 -19.99 -21.10
CA PHE A 166 11.40 -18.73 -20.41
C PHE A 166 11.88 -18.93 -18.97
N SER A 167 11.69 -20.14 -18.48
CA SER A 167 11.86 -20.44 -17.07
C SER A 167 13.34 -20.48 -16.70
N THR A 168 13.65 -20.16 -15.44
CA THR A 168 15.04 -20.15 -14.95
C THR A 168 15.11 -20.51 -13.46
N THR A 169 16.27 -20.34 -12.84
CA THR A 169 16.48 -20.50 -11.40
C THR A 169 17.01 -19.19 -10.81
N MET A 170 16.34 -18.69 -9.78
CA MET A 170 16.74 -17.50 -9.03
C MET A 170 16.99 -17.88 -7.57
N LEU A 171 18.19 -17.62 -7.05
CA LEU A 171 18.59 -17.93 -5.66
C LEU A 171 18.24 -19.38 -5.22
N GLY A 172 18.45 -20.35 -6.12
CA GLY A 172 18.15 -21.77 -5.87
C GLY A 172 16.69 -22.19 -6.09
N THR A 173 15.80 -21.25 -6.40
CA THR A 173 14.37 -21.52 -6.67
C THR A 173 14.09 -21.55 -8.15
N ARG A 174 13.38 -22.58 -8.61
CA ARG A 174 12.90 -22.69 -9.99
C ARG A 174 11.70 -21.77 -10.21
N VAL A 175 11.75 -20.92 -11.24
CA VAL A 175 10.67 -19.99 -11.61
C VAL A 175 10.30 -20.13 -13.09
N ASP A 176 9.04 -19.86 -13.43
CA ASP A 176 8.54 -20.03 -14.80
C ASP A 176 8.88 -18.85 -15.73
N MET A 177 9.22 -17.69 -15.18
CA MET A 177 9.58 -16.49 -15.92
C MET A 177 10.82 -15.79 -15.33
N PRO A 178 11.62 -15.07 -16.14
CA PRO A 178 12.87 -14.46 -15.70
C PRO A 178 12.64 -13.07 -15.09
N PHE A 179 11.59 -12.89 -14.31
CA PHE A 179 11.31 -11.70 -13.52
C PHE A 179 10.67 -12.07 -12.17
N TYR A 180 10.59 -11.10 -11.26
CA TYR A 180 9.93 -11.24 -9.96
C TYR A 180 9.16 -9.97 -9.64
N VAL A 181 8.22 -10.05 -8.69
CA VAL A 181 7.52 -8.87 -8.15
C VAL A 181 8.39 -8.27 -7.05
N THR A 182 8.88 -7.05 -7.26
CA THR A 182 9.77 -6.39 -6.30
C THR A 182 9.02 -5.84 -5.07
N ALA A 183 9.77 -5.57 -4.01
CA ALA A 183 9.26 -5.01 -2.77
C ALA A 183 8.72 -3.59 -2.99
N THR A 184 7.43 -3.40 -2.73
CA THR A 184 6.73 -2.11 -2.82
C THR A 184 5.84 -1.95 -1.61
N ALA A 185 6.15 -0.94 -0.78
CA ALA A 185 5.38 -0.63 0.41
C ALA A 185 4.01 -0.03 0.06
N LEU A 186 3.13 0.04 1.05
CA LEU A 186 1.84 0.70 0.98
C LEU A 186 0.88 0.13 -0.09
N GLY A 187 0.84 -1.21 -0.27
CA GLY A 187 -0.03 -1.86 -1.27
C GLY A 187 -1.52 -1.55 -1.11
N LYS A 188 -1.98 -1.24 0.12
CA LYS A 188 -3.39 -0.89 0.38
C LYS A 188 -3.81 0.47 -0.19
N LEU A 189 -2.86 1.31 -0.62
CA LEU A 189 -3.16 2.53 -1.35
C LEU A 189 -3.73 2.27 -2.75
N GLY A 190 -3.31 1.19 -3.41
CA GLY A 190 -3.76 0.80 -4.75
C GLY A 190 -4.89 -0.22 -4.76
N HIS A 191 -4.96 -1.09 -3.75
CA HIS A 191 -5.97 -2.13 -3.66
C HIS A 191 -6.30 -2.47 -2.19
N PRO A 192 -7.58 -2.56 -1.77
CA PRO A 192 -7.94 -2.78 -0.36
C PRO A 192 -7.29 -4.02 0.30
N GLU A 193 -7.05 -5.08 -0.47
CA GLU A 193 -6.38 -6.30 0.02
C GLU A 193 -4.84 -6.21 0.06
N GLY A 194 -4.23 -5.10 -0.38
CA GLY A 194 -2.80 -4.86 -0.28
C GLY A 194 -1.91 -5.92 -0.94
N GLU A 195 -0.75 -6.19 -0.34
CA GLU A 195 0.30 -7.06 -0.86
C GLU A 195 -0.14 -8.53 -1.02
N VAL A 196 -1.20 -8.96 -0.34
CA VAL A 196 -1.77 -10.33 -0.43
C VAL A 196 -2.24 -10.66 -1.86
N VAL A 197 -2.66 -9.66 -2.65
CA VAL A 197 -3.03 -9.90 -4.07
C VAL A 197 -1.81 -10.31 -4.89
N LEU A 198 -0.64 -9.74 -4.59
CA LEU A 198 0.61 -10.03 -5.27
C LEU A 198 1.09 -11.43 -4.91
N THR A 199 0.91 -11.86 -3.66
CA THR A 199 1.19 -13.23 -3.21
C THR A 199 0.41 -14.26 -4.01
N ARG A 200 -0.90 -14.06 -4.13
CA ARG A 200 -1.78 -14.95 -4.89
C ARG A 200 -1.43 -14.99 -6.38
N ALA A 201 -1.11 -13.83 -6.96
CA ALA A 201 -0.71 -13.73 -8.36
C ALA A 201 0.64 -14.40 -8.63
N ALA A 202 1.61 -14.20 -7.74
CA ALA A 202 2.96 -14.77 -7.81
C ALA A 202 2.91 -16.31 -7.77
N HIS A 203 2.09 -16.90 -6.89
CA HIS A 203 1.85 -18.34 -6.87
C HIS A 203 1.27 -18.86 -8.19
N LYS A 204 0.22 -18.21 -8.70
CA LYS A 204 -0.47 -18.63 -9.93
C LYS A 204 0.45 -18.72 -11.14
N HIS A 205 1.48 -17.87 -11.20
CA HIS A 205 2.40 -17.76 -12.33
C HIS A 205 3.82 -18.26 -12.02
N ASN A 206 4.03 -18.89 -10.86
CA ASN A 206 5.32 -19.38 -10.39
C ASN A 206 6.47 -18.35 -10.57
N VAL A 207 6.22 -17.14 -10.10
CA VAL A 207 7.23 -16.07 -9.97
C VAL A 207 7.39 -15.72 -8.50
N VAL A 208 8.55 -15.20 -8.13
CA VAL A 208 8.80 -14.81 -6.73
C VAL A 208 8.19 -13.44 -6.45
N GLN A 209 7.61 -13.28 -5.26
CA GLN A 209 7.30 -11.98 -4.67
C GLN A 209 8.36 -11.65 -3.62
N MET A 210 8.92 -10.44 -3.68
CA MET A 210 9.71 -9.86 -2.59
C MET A 210 8.80 -9.00 -1.71
N ILE A 211 8.75 -9.31 -0.42
CA ILE A 211 7.91 -8.65 0.58
C ILE A 211 8.71 -7.50 1.20
N PRO A 212 8.19 -6.26 1.23
CA PRO A 212 8.84 -5.14 1.92
C PRO A 212 8.67 -5.22 3.44
N THR A 213 9.67 -4.76 4.21
CA THR A 213 9.53 -4.57 5.67
C THR A 213 8.37 -3.63 6.01
N LEU A 214 8.06 -2.67 5.13
CA LEU A 214 7.04 -1.63 5.31
C LEU A 214 5.76 -1.90 4.49
N ALA A 215 5.34 -3.17 4.39
CA ALA A 215 4.06 -3.54 3.76
C ALA A 215 2.86 -2.91 4.48
N SER A 216 1.73 -2.71 3.77
CA SER A 216 0.44 -2.38 4.39
C SER A 216 -0.21 -3.58 5.07
N CYS A 217 0.06 -4.80 4.57
CA CYS A 217 -0.34 -6.04 5.21
C CYS A 217 0.69 -6.48 6.25
N SER A 218 0.23 -7.14 7.31
CA SER A 218 1.13 -7.81 8.25
C SER A 218 1.87 -8.97 7.57
N PHE A 219 3.02 -9.34 8.12
CA PHE A 219 3.80 -10.48 7.62
C PHE A 219 2.99 -11.79 7.64
N ASP A 220 2.22 -12.01 8.71
CA ASP A 220 1.37 -13.20 8.86
C ASP A 220 0.28 -13.24 7.79
N GLU A 221 -0.42 -12.13 7.51
CA GLU A 221 -1.42 -12.06 6.42
C GLU A 221 -0.82 -12.43 5.05
N ILE A 222 0.41 -11.99 4.77
CA ILE A 222 1.09 -12.25 3.50
C ILE A 222 1.54 -13.72 3.41
N VAL A 223 2.09 -14.28 4.48
CA VAL A 223 2.54 -15.68 4.51
C VAL A 223 1.35 -16.64 4.52
N ASP A 224 0.26 -16.34 5.23
CA ASP A 224 -0.97 -17.14 5.23
C ASP A 224 -1.66 -17.17 3.86
N ALA A 225 -1.47 -16.12 3.05
CA ALA A 225 -1.95 -16.07 1.68
C ALA A 225 -1.13 -16.90 0.69
N ALA A 226 0.10 -17.30 1.06
CA ALA A 226 0.95 -18.13 0.24
C ALA A 226 0.34 -19.54 0.06
N ARG A 227 0.65 -20.19 -1.05
CA ARG A 227 0.09 -21.52 -1.37
C ARG A 227 1.17 -22.48 -1.84
N GLY A 228 1.01 -23.75 -1.49
CA GLY A 228 1.89 -24.83 -1.95
C GLY A 228 3.34 -24.62 -1.52
N ASP A 229 4.26 -24.81 -2.46
CA ASP A 229 5.71 -24.64 -2.33
C ASP A 229 6.21 -23.25 -2.79
N GLN A 230 5.31 -22.26 -2.85
CA GLN A 230 5.65 -20.90 -3.24
C GLN A 230 6.78 -20.34 -2.37
N VAL A 231 7.84 -19.86 -3.04
CA VAL A 231 8.93 -19.13 -2.40
C VAL A 231 8.66 -17.63 -2.44
N GLN A 232 8.88 -16.97 -1.31
CA GLN A 232 8.84 -15.52 -1.16
C GLN A 232 10.22 -15.03 -0.72
N TRP A 233 10.61 -13.84 -1.17
CA TRP A 233 11.80 -13.14 -0.67
C TRP A 233 11.38 -12.06 0.34
N LEU A 234 12.28 -11.71 1.25
CA LEU A 234 12.07 -10.63 2.21
C LEU A 234 13.10 -9.53 1.95
N GLN A 235 12.62 -8.30 1.75
CA GLN A 235 13.44 -7.10 1.85
C GLN A 235 13.45 -6.69 3.32
N LEU A 236 14.65 -6.62 3.91
CA LEU A 236 14.88 -6.22 5.30
C LEU A 236 15.13 -4.71 5.38
#